data_AF-A0A1B7LI96-F1
#
_entry.id   AF-A0A1B7LI96-F1
#
_cell.length_a   1.000
_cell.length_b   1.000
_cell.length_c   1.000
_cell.angle_alpha   90.00
_cell.angle_beta   90.00
_cell.angle_gamma   90.00
#
_symmetry.space_group_name_H-M   'P 1'
#
loop_
_entity.id
_entity.type
_entity.pdbx_description
1 polymer ?
#
loop_
_entity_poly.entity_id
_entity_poly.type
_entity_poly.pdbx_seq_one_letter_code
_entity_poly.pdbx_strand_id
1 'polypeptide(L)' 'MAESVKALPEEIQQIIEAKEWDMRTREGIKRFQELKARSLPSIALNNQLVYEAIIPPQEELIAAILERFEQEERECPK' A
#
# COMPACT_ATOMS: atom_id res chain seq x y z
N MET A 1 -0.35 2.26 -14.04
CA MET A 1 -0.24 1.96 -12.59
C MET A 1 -1.49 2.36 -11.80
N ALA A 2 -2.33 3.25 -12.32
CA ALA A 2 -3.55 3.75 -11.65
C ALA A 2 -4.73 2.75 -11.56
N GLU A 3 -4.67 1.61 -12.23
CA GLU A 3 -5.81 0.66 -12.28
C GLU A 3 -5.68 -0.50 -11.29
N SER A 4 -4.47 -0.95 -10.96
CA SER A 4 -4.29 -2.15 -10.13
C SER A 4 -4.75 -1.96 -8.68
N VAL A 5 -4.73 -0.73 -8.15
CA VAL A 5 -5.14 -0.41 -6.77
C VAL A 5 -6.60 0.08 -6.71
N LYS A 6 -7.12 0.72 -7.77
CA LYS A 6 -8.54 1.12 -7.87
C LYS A 6 -9.49 -0.05 -8.17
N ALA A 7 -8.97 -1.14 -8.73
CA ALA A 7 -9.72 -2.36 -8.97
C ALA A 7 -9.70 -3.34 -7.77
N LEU A 8 -9.26 -2.89 -6.59
CA LEU A 8 -9.46 -3.66 -5.36
C LEU A 8 -10.96 -3.72 -5.04
N PRO A 9 -11.48 -4.85 -4.53
CA PRO A 9 -12.89 -5.01 -4.22
C PRO A 9 -13.36 -3.98 -3.18
N GLU A 10 -14.63 -3.56 -3.27
CA GLU A 10 -15.23 -2.51 -2.41
C GLU A 10 -15.04 -2.80 -0.92
N GLU A 11 -15.07 -4.07 -0.53
CA GLU A 11 -14.85 -4.55 0.85
C GLU A 11 -13.49 -4.08 1.40
N ILE A 12 -12.44 -4.13 0.57
CA ILE A 12 -11.10 -3.71 0.94
C ILE A 12 -10.98 -2.18 0.86
N GLN A 13 -11.61 -1.53 -0.13
CA GLN A 13 -11.66 -0.06 -0.22
C GLN A 13 -12.35 0.60 0.98
N GLN A 14 -13.26 -0.09 1.66
CA GLN A 14 -13.87 0.40 2.90
C GLN A 14 -12.94 0.29 4.11
N ILE A 15 -11.93 -0.58 4.04
CA ILE A 15 -10.98 -0.86 5.13
C ILE A 15 -9.67 -0.09 4.94
N ILE A 16 -9.26 0.16 3.70
CA ILE A 16 -7.99 0.84 3.36
C ILE A 16 -8.18 2.16 2.61
N GLU A 17 -7.30 3.11 2.87
CA GLU A 17 -7.22 4.37 2.12
C GLU A 17 -6.09 4.29 1.08
N ALA A 18 -6.46 4.10 -0.19
CA ALA A 18 -5.50 4.11 -1.29
C ALA A 18 -5.17 5.55 -1.71
N LYS A 19 -3.89 5.95 -1.59
CA LYS A 19 -3.39 7.26 -2.04
C LYS A 19 -2.32 7.10 -3.11
N GLU A 20 -2.55 7.71 -4.27
CA GLU A 20 -1.57 7.77 -5.35
C GLU A 20 -0.69 9.02 -5.20
N TRP A 21 0.62 8.84 -5.37
CA TRP A 21 1.58 9.92 -5.30
C TRP A 21 2.45 9.94 -6.55
N ASP A 22 2.42 11.07 -7.25
CA ASP A 22 3.19 11.27 -8.47
C ASP A 22 4.61 11.76 -8.14
N MET A 23 5.64 11.08 -8.64
CA MET A 23 7.04 11.51 -8.47
C MET A 23 7.37 12.84 -9.17
N ARG A 24 6.44 13.35 -9.98
CA ARG A 24 6.53 14.68 -10.62
C ARG A 24 6.15 15.81 -9.66
N THR A 25 5.43 15.52 -8.58
CA THR A 25 5.04 16.53 -7.57
C THR A 25 5.99 16.49 -6.38
N ARG A 26 6.19 17.66 -5.75
CA ARG A 26 7.04 17.77 -4.55
C ARG A 26 6.50 16.89 -3.41
N GLU A 27 5.19 16.76 -3.30
CA GLU A 27 4.53 15.93 -2.29
C GLU A 27 4.83 14.45 -2.52
N GLY A 28 4.77 13.96 -3.76
CA GLY A 28 5.11 12.57 -4.06
C GLY A 28 6.59 12.26 -3.80
N ILE A 29 7.50 13.19 -4.15
CA ILE A 29 8.93 13.05 -3.82
C ILE A 29 9.15 13.00 -2.31
N LYS A 30 8.46 13.87 -1.55
CA LYS A 30 8.56 13.91 -0.09
C LYS A 30 8.08 12.60 0.52
N ARG A 31 6.93 12.08 0.08
CA ARG A 31 6.42 10.79 0.55
C ARG A 31 7.31 9.62 0.15
N PHE A 32 7.88 9.64 -1.05
CA PHE A 32 8.83 8.63 -1.48
C PHE A 32 10.08 8.59 -0.57
N GLN A 33 10.59 9.75 -0.16
CA GLN A 33 11.70 9.84 0.80
C GLN A 33 11.29 9.41 2.21
N GLU A 34 10.10 9.78 2.68
CA GLU A 34 9.59 9.36 4.00
C GLU A 34 9.43 7.85 4.10
N LEU A 35 8.96 7.21 3.03
CA LEU A 35 8.79 5.76 2.93
C LEU A 35 10.12 5.01 2.73
N LYS A 36 11.25 5.73 2.62
CA LYS A 36 12.60 5.18 2.34
C LYS A 36 12.65 4.27 1.12
N ALA A 37 11.75 4.49 0.17
CA ALA A 37 11.70 3.75 -1.07
C ALA A 37 12.98 4.02 -1.89
N ARG A 38 13.60 2.95 -2.42
CA ARG A 38 14.84 3.06 -3.21
C ARG A 38 14.63 2.92 -4.71
N SER A 39 13.53 2.31 -5.15
CA SER A 39 13.29 2.00 -6.56
C SER A 39 11.80 2.06 -6.88
N LEU A 40 11.49 2.69 -8.01
CA LEU A 40 10.14 2.65 -8.57
C LEU A 40 9.94 1.38 -9.40
N PRO A 41 8.73 0.79 -9.41
CA PRO A 41 7.59 1.10 -8.54
C PRO A 41 7.81 0.66 -7.09
N SER A 42 7.22 1.40 -6.16
CA SER A 42 7.22 1.08 -4.72
C SER A 42 5.79 1.12 -4.20
N ILE A 43 5.42 0.14 -3.39
CA ILE A 43 4.12 0.08 -2.72
C ILE A 43 4.35 0.07 -1.22
N ALA A 44 3.68 0.98 -0.53
CA ALA A 44 3.66 1.03 0.91
C ALA A 44 2.24 0.74 1.44
N LEU A 45 2.16 -0.08 2.47
CA LEU A 45 0.95 -0.37 3.24
C LEU A 45 1.18 0.09 4.68
N ASN A 46 0.24 0.82 5.29
CA ASN A 46 0.39 1.41 6.63
C ASN A 46 1.72 2.17 6.83
N ASN A 47 2.11 3.02 5.86
CA ASN A 47 3.38 3.75 5.85
C ASN A 47 4.65 2.87 5.87
N GLN A 48 4.53 1.56 5.69
CA GLN A 48 5.64 0.63 5.57
C GLN A 48 5.81 0.22 4.12
N LEU A 49 7.04 0.31 3.61
CA LEU A 49 7.37 -0.21 2.28
C LEU A 49 7.23 -1.74 2.30
N VAL A 50 6.30 -2.26 1.51
CA VAL A 50 6.06 -3.72 1.42
C VAL A 50 6.63 -4.29 0.14
N TYR A 51 6.50 -3.55 -0.97
CA TYR A 51 7.03 -3.96 -2.26
C TYR A 51 7.96 -2.89 -2.82
N GLU A 52 9.14 -3.33 -3.24
CA GLU A 52 10.14 -2.53 -3.93
C GLU A 52 10.42 -3.11 -5.31
N ALA A 53 10.49 -2.25 -6.33
CA ALA A 53 10.81 -2.60 -7.73
C ALA A 53 9.90 -3.64 -8.41
N ILE A 54 8.87 -4.15 -7.74
CA ILE A 54 7.90 -5.14 -8.25
C ILE A 54 6.47 -4.65 -8.00
N ILE A 55 5.61 -4.85 -9.01
CA ILE A 55 4.17 -4.65 -8.87
C ILE A 55 3.57 -6.03 -8.54
N PRO A 56 3.11 -6.27 -7.30
CA PRO A 56 2.43 -7.51 -6.97
C PRO A 56 1.09 -7.62 -7.71
N PRO A 57 0.60 -8.84 -7.95
CA PRO A 57 -0.76 -9.06 -8.43
C PRO A 57 -1.78 -8.62 -7.37
N GLN A 58 -3.02 -8.37 -7.80
CA GLN A 58 -4.07 -7.87 -6.90
C GLN A 58 -4.35 -8.82 -5.73
N GLU A 59 -4.36 -10.13 -5.99
CA GLU A 59 -4.59 -11.15 -4.97
C GLU A 59 -3.54 -11.11 -3.85
N GLU A 60 -2.26 -10.96 -4.19
CA GLU A 60 -1.20 -10.85 -3.18
C GLU A 60 -1.26 -9.53 -2.40
N LEU A 61 -1.66 -8.44 -3.06
CA LEU A 61 -1.85 -7.17 -2.38
C LEU A 61 -3.00 -7.26 -1.36
N ILE A 62 -4.13 -7.87 -1.75
CA ILE A 62 -5.30 -8.08 -0.87
C ILE A 62 -4.92 -9.00 0.30
N ALA A 63 -4.24 -10.11 0.03
CA ALA A 63 -3.80 -11.04 1.07
C ALA A 63 -2.87 -10.34 2.07
N ALA A 64 -1.90 -9.55 1.61
CA ALA A 64 -1.00 -8.80 2.48
C ALA A 64 -1.72 -7.72 3.32
N ILE A 65 -2.78 -7.11 2.78
CA ILE A 65 -3.62 -6.16 3.52
C ILE A 65 -4.42 -6.88 4.61
N LEU A 66 -5.11 -7.98 4.25
CA LEU A 66 -5.94 -8.75 5.16
C LEU A 66 -5.11 -9.38 6.28
N GLU A 67 -3.95 -9.96 5.94
CA GLU A 67 -3.06 -10.58 6.93
C GLU A 67 -2.63 -9.54 7.97
N ARG A 68 -2.25 -8.33 7.54
CA ARG A 68 -1.91 -7.24 8.47
C ARG A 68 -3.09 -6.76 9.29
N PHE A 69 -4.26 -6.61 8.67
CA PHE A 69 -5.47 -6.23 9.38
C PHE A 69 -5.82 -7.25 10.47
N GLU A 70 -5.72 -8.54 10.16
CA GLU A 70 -5.91 -9.62 11.14
C GLU A 70 -4.81 -9.64 12.22
N GLN A 71 -3.55 -9.32 11.91
CA GLN A 71 -2.50 -9.19 12.92
C GLN A 71 -2.78 -8.02 13.88
N GLU A 72 -3.19 -6.87 13.34
CA GLU A 72 -3.49 -5.67 14.13
C GLU A 72 -4.70 -5.90 15.06
N GLU A 73 -5.73 -6.59 14.56
CA GLU A 73 -6.90 -7.01 15.36
C GLU A 73 -6.53 -8.07 16.42
N ARG A 74 -5.53 -8.93 16.16
CA ARG A 74 -5.07 -9.96 17.11
C ARG A 74 -4.20 -9.42 18.25
N GLU A 75 -3.49 -8.30 18.04
CA GLU A 75 -2.63 -7.69 19.06
C GLU A 75 -3.39 -6.82 20.09
N CYS A 76 -4.70 -6.60 19.91
CA CYS A 76 -5.57 -6.06 20.96
C CYS A 76 -6.32 -7.18 21.70
N PRO A 77 -5.80 -7.74 22.81
CA PRO A 77 -6.66 -8.45 23.73
C PRO A 77 -7.64 -7.42 24.32
N LYS A 78 -8.93 -7.62 24.08
CA LYS A 78 -10.04 -6.90 24.74
C LYS A 78 -9.91 -6.92 26.26
#